data_AF-A0A7C3M1W8-F1
#
_entry.id   AF-A0A7C3M1W8-F1
#
_cell.length_a   1.000
_cell.length_b   1.000
_cell.length_c   1.000
_cell.angle_alpha   90.00
_cell.angle_beta   90.00
_cell.angle_gamma   90.00
#
_symmetry.space_group_name_H-M   'P 1'
#
loop_
_entity.id
_entity.type
_entity.pdbx_description
1 polymer ?
#
loop_
_entity_poly.entity_id
_entity_poly.type
_entity_poly.pdbx_seq_one_letter_code
_entity_poly.pdbx_strand_id
1 'polypeptide(L)'
;MTEGEPRSADIEDIQAILADLQEEIRRHRLALGELGAIERPDPLAKVRQHVWVNPHLPIGWPVMPKGIIPKIIAYAQKITRRLLRWYINPLVEQQNAYNAAVAEVLAALQNQSEQHGLLLSELKEQTKRLHELETLRQRVRELEAEAERAREAAEAERDRQAHEAEIVCLRLQRLENWWREGGGVPSTTPKGVPTNASTAPPVDYFLLGARYRGERQLRERLTDYDDLFSDLVRAQREGRGPSGPVLDIGCGRGDFVAHLQELGLPAYGIDTDQDAVRVARSAGRDVRQEEALAHLEGLSDNSLAAITLIQVIEHLEINDVLRLFKLASRKLAPGGLVIAESINPSCLAALSNAFLLDPSHRMPFHPQLTRFLMEQAGLWKVQIRFLRPVPESARLAFLKEIEARPYMQPLIASLNRNIDQLNHILYGPQDYAAIAYKPEE
;
A
#
# COMPACT_ATOMS: atom_id res chain seq x y z
N MET A 1 4.29 -47.03 -5.08
CA MET A 1 5.57 -47.15 -5.80
C MET A 1 6.38 -45.94 -5.41
N THR A 2 7.47 -46.15 -4.69
CA THR A 2 8.36 -45.13 -4.13
C THR A 2 9.24 -44.57 -5.23
N GLU A 3 9.01 -43.33 -5.64
CA GLU A 3 9.94 -42.57 -6.49
C GLU A 3 11.12 -42.12 -5.62
N GLY A 4 12.31 -42.57 -5.98
CA GLY A 4 13.54 -42.31 -5.24
C GLY A 4 14.01 -40.87 -5.44
N GLU A 5 14.11 -40.13 -4.33
CA GLU A 5 14.93 -38.92 -4.27
C GLU A 5 16.40 -39.28 -4.59
N PRO A 6 17.09 -38.52 -5.47
CA PRO A 6 18.50 -38.75 -5.72
C PRO A 6 19.31 -38.48 -4.45
N ARG A 7 20.22 -39.40 -4.11
CA ARG A 7 21.04 -39.34 -2.90
C ARG A 7 21.93 -38.10 -2.95
N SER A 8 22.08 -37.39 -1.84
CA SER A 8 22.89 -36.16 -1.74
C SER A 8 24.34 -36.32 -2.23
N ALA A 9 24.88 -37.55 -2.21
CA ALA A 9 26.19 -37.89 -2.75
C ALA A 9 26.31 -37.66 -4.28
N ASP A 10 25.23 -37.88 -5.04
CA ASP A 10 25.25 -37.72 -6.51
C ASP A 10 25.30 -36.23 -6.91
N ILE A 11 24.78 -35.33 -6.06
CA ILE A 11 24.80 -33.88 -6.29
C ILE A 11 26.19 -33.30 -6.00
N GLU A 12 26.87 -33.78 -4.96
CA GLU A 12 28.25 -33.37 -4.64
C GLU A 12 29.24 -33.83 -5.72
N ASP A 13 29.08 -35.05 -6.25
CA ASP A 13 29.92 -35.57 -7.34
C ASP A 13 29.71 -34.79 -8.64
N ILE A 14 28.46 -34.43 -8.98
CA ILE A 14 28.17 -33.60 -10.16
C ILE A 14 28.75 -32.19 -10.00
N GLN A 15 28.68 -31.61 -8.80
CA GLN A 15 29.27 -30.29 -8.53
C GLN A 15 30.80 -30.31 -8.61
N ALA A 16 31.45 -31.38 -8.16
CA ALA A 16 32.89 -31.57 -8.29
C ALA A 16 33.33 -31.68 -9.76
N ILE A 17 32.61 -32.46 -10.57
CA ILE A 17 32.88 -32.59 -12.01
C ILE A 17 32.67 -31.25 -12.74
N LEU A 18 31.65 -30.48 -12.35
CA LEU A 18 31.39 -29.15 -12.92
C LEU A 18 32.50 -28.14 -12.57
N ALA A 19 33.03 -28.19 -11.35
CA ALA A 19 34.13 -27.34 -10.92
C ALA A 19 35.43 -27.66 -11.68
N ASP A 20 35.74 -28.94 -11.88
CA ASP A 20 36.90 -29.37 -12.66
C ASP A 20 36.79 -28.97 -14.14
N LEU A 21 35.61 -29.16 -14.76
CA LEU A 21 35.35 -28.70 -16.13
C LEU A 21 35.46 -27.18 -16.27
N GLN A 22 34.97 -26.41 -15.29
CA GLN A 22 35.08 -24.95 -15.29
C GLN A 22 36.53 -24.49 -15.16
N GLU A 23 37.33 -25.18 -14.34
CA GLU A 23 38.75 -24.87 -14.16
C GLU A 23 39.58 -25.25 -15.39
N GLU A 24 39.25 -26.37 -16.05
CA GLU A 24 39.88 -26.78 -17.30
C GLU A 24 39.52 -25.82 -18.45
N ILE A 25 38.26 -25.39 -18.55
CA ILE A 25 37.83 -24.33 -19.48
C ILE A 25 38.55 -23.02 -19.17
N ARG A 26 38.72 -22.64 -17.90
CA ARG A 26 39.42 -21.41 -17.48
C ARG A 26 40.89 -21.45 -17.88
N ARG A 27 41.57 -22.59 -17.69
CA ARG A 27 42.96 -22.80 -18.13
C ARG A 27 43.08 -22.76 -19.65
N HIS A 28 42.17 -23.38 -20.38
CA HIS A 28 42.12 -23.29 -21.84
C HIS A 28 41.85 -21.87 -22.33
N ARG A 29 41.01 -21.10 -21.63
CA ARG A 29 40.70 -19.69 -21.96
C ARG A 29 41.86 -18.74 -21.66
N LEU A 30 42.62 -18.99 -20.58
CA LEU A 30 43.85 -18.26 -20.26
C LEU A 30 44.97 -18.60 -21.26
N ALA A 31 45.14 -19.87 -21.63
CA ALA A 31 46.05 -20.29 -22.69
C ALA A 31 45.68 -19.69 -24.06
N LEU A 32 44.39 -19.48 -24.33
CA LEU A 32 43.88 -18.78 -25.53
C LEU A 32 43.92 -17.25 -25.39
N GLY A 33 43.97 -16.71 -24.17
CA GLY A 33 43.96 -15.27 -23.87
C GLY A 33 45.35 -14.62 -23.87
N GLU A 34 46.41 -15.38 -23.62
CA GLU A 34 47.81 -14.92 -23.73
C GLU A 34 48.36 -14.90 -25.16
N LEU A 35 47.64 -15.51 -26.12
CA LEU A 35 47.89 -15.38 -27.55
C LEU A 35 47.24 -14.08 -28.05
N GLY A 36 47.97 -12.97 -27.85
CA GLY A 36 47.64 -11.69 -28.47
C GLY A 36 47.34 -11.86 -29.97
N ALA A 37 46.24 -11.25 -30.41
CA ALA A 37 45.81 -11.09 -31.81
C ALA A 37 46.37 -12.17 -32.76
N ILE A 38 45.90 -13.40 -32.62
CA ILE A 38 46.06 -14.39 -33.69
C ILE A 38 45.37 -13.78 -34.91
N GLU A 39 46.15 -13.33 -35.90
CA GLU A 39 45.66 -13.10 -37.25
C GLU A 39 44.89 -14.36 -37.63
N ARG A 40 43.56 -14.26 -37.69
CA ARG A 40 42.72 -15.40 -38.06
C ARG A 40 43.23 -15.83 -39.44
N PRO A 41 43.87 -17.01 -39.58
CA PRO A 41 44.37 -17.43 -40.88
C PRO A 41 43.17 -17.46 -41.80
N ASP A 42 43.23 -16.71 -42.89
CA ASP A 42 42.17 -16.64 -43.88
C ASP A 42 41.74 -18.07 -44.24
N PRO A 43 40.53 -18.50 -43.82
CA PRO A 43 40.08 -19.89 -43.95
C PRO A 43 40.11 -20.37 -45.40
N LEU A 44 40.03 -19.43 -46.34
CA LEU A 44 40.00 -19.67 -47.78
C LEU A 44 41.35 -19.39 -48.45
N ALA A 45 42.42 -19.11 -47.70
CA ALA A 45 43.75 -18.90 -48.26
C ALA A 45 44.25 -20.16 -49.00
N LYS A 46 44.03 -21.34 -48.41
CA LYS A 46 44.34 -22.63 -49.06
C LYS A 46 43.44 -22.91 -50.25
N VAL A 47 42.16 -22.54 -50.17
CA VAL A 47 41.22 -22.71 -51.28
C VAL A 47 41.67 -21.86 -52.47
N ARG A 48 42.00 -20.58 -52.26
CA ARG A 48 42.54 -19.66 -53.29
C ARG A 48 43.79 -20.18 -53.99
N GLN A 49 44.69 -20.85 -53.27
CA GLN A 49 45.90 -21.45 -53.83
C GLN A 49 45.61 -22.63 -54.78
N HIS A 50 44.45 -23.28 -54.66
CA HIS A 50 44.07 -24.45 -55.44
C HIS A 50 42.95 -24.17 -56.47
N VAL A 51 42.45 -22.93 -56.57
CA VAL A 51 41.41 -22.55 -57.55
C VAL A 51 41.87 -22.77 -58.98
N TRP A 52 43.15 -22.51 -59.26
CA TRP A 52 43.69 -22.52 -60.61
C TRP A 52 44.57 -23.74 -60.88
N VAL A 53 44.09 -24.63 -61.73
CA VAL A 53 44.84 -25.77 -62.27
C VAL A 53 45.42 -25.36 -63.62
N ASN A 54 46.75 -25.35 -63.71
CA ASN A 54 47.43 -24.97 -64.94
C ASN A 54 47.39 -26.15 -65.94
N PRO A 55 46.82 -26.01 -67.15
CA PRO A 55 46.91 -27.04 -68.18
C PRO A 55 48.34 -27.23 -68.71
N HIS A 56 49.25 -26.30 -68.36
CA HIS A 56 50.63 -26.29 -68.79
C HIS A 56 51.55 -26.15 -67.56
N LEU A 57 52.10 -27.25 -67.05
CA LEU A 57 53.30 -27.15 -66.19
C LEU A 57 54.33 -26.24 -66.90
N PRO A 58 54.96 -25.28 -66.19
CA PRO A 58 55.76 -24.25 -66.81
C PRO A 58 56.89 -24.86 -67.61
N ILE A 59 57.01 -24.39 -68.85
CA ILE A 59 58.14 -24.61 -69.73
C ILE A 59 59.32 -23.86 -69.12
N GLY A 60 60.03 -24.51 -68.23
CA GLY A 60 61.42 -24.21 -67.91
C GLY A 60 62.23 -25.42 -68.31
N TRP A 61 63.17 -25.27 -69.23
CA TRP A 61 64.26 -26.23 -69.39
C TRP A 61 65.38 -25.76 -68.47
N PRO A 62 65.62 -26.35 -67.28
CA PRO A 62 66.86 -26.02 -66.59
C PRO A 62 68.03 -26.73 -67.29
N VAL A 63 67.79 -27.90 -67.92
CA VAL A 63 68.83 -28.68 -68.61
C VAL A 63 68.21 -29.51 -69.74
N MET A 64 68.70 -29.39 -70.97
CA MET A 64 68.40 -30.37 -72.02
C MET A 64 69.08 -31.70 -71.64
N PRO A 65 68.36 -32.83 -71.50
CA PRO A 65 68.96 -34.08 -71.11
C PRO A 65 69.95 -34.51 -72.19
N LYS A 66 71.17 -34.83 -71.77
CA LYS A 66 72.26 -35.21 -72.67
C LYS A 66 72.02 -36.65 -73.14
N GLY A 67 72.05 -36.86 -74.46
CA GLY A 67 71.80 -38.16 -75.11
C GLY A 67 70.65 -38.13 -76.10
N ILE A 68 70.68 -39.02 -77.09
CA ILE A 68 69.69 -39.09 -78.18
C ILE A 68 68.35 -39.65 -77.68
N ILE A 69 68.38 -40.67 -76.83
CA ILE A 69 67.18 -41.35 -76.31
C ILE A 69 66.31 -40.41 -75.44
N PRO A 70 66.86 -39.66 -74.45
CA PRO A 70 66.07 -38.71 -73.67
C PRO A 70 65.47 -37.57 -74.52
N LYS A 71 66.17 -37.15 -75.59
CA LYS A 71 65.67 -36.14 -76.53
C LYS A 71 64.48 -36.67 -77.33
N ILE A 72 64.52 -37.92 -77.77
CA ILE A 72 63.40 -38.57 -78.48
C ILE A 72 62.20 -38.71 -77.55
N ILE A 73 62.39 -39.15 -76.30
CA ILE A 73 61.31 -39.27 -75.31
C ILE A 73 60.67 -37.90 -75.04
N ALA A 74 61.48 -36.86 -74.82
CA ALA A 74 60.97 -35.50 -74.62
C ALA A 74 60.20 -34.97 -75.85
N TYR A 75 60.66 -35.32 -77.06
CA TYR A 75 59.99 -34.94 -78.31
C TYR A 75 58.68 -35.71 -78.52
N ALA A 76 58.65 -37.01 -78.20
CA ALA A 76 57.44 -37.81 -78.21
C ALA A 76 56.40 -37.26 -77.23
N GLN A 77 56.81 -36.98 -75.98
CA GLN A 77 55.95 -36.34 -74.98
C GLN A 77 55.39 -34.98 -75.45
N LYS A 78 56.17 -34.19 -76.19
CA LYS A 78 55.73 -32.92 -76.79
C LYS A 78 54.65 -33.13 -77.84
N ILE A 79 54.82 -34.13 -78.72
CA ILE A 79 53.82 -34.48 -79.74
C ILE A 79 52.55 -35.01 -79.08
N THR A 80 52.67 -35.95 -78.14
CA THR A 80 51.54 -36.51 -77.38
C THR A 80 50.75 -35.41 -76.67
N ARG A 81 51.43 -34.46 -76.01
CA ARG A 81 50.77 -33.32 -75.34
C ARG A 81 50.07 -32.40 -76.32
N ARG A 82 50.64 -32.17 -77.51
CA ARG A 82 50.00 -31.36 -78.57
C ARG A 82 48.77 -32.05 -79.15
N LEU A 83 48.82 -33.38 -79.32
CA LEU A 83 47.69 -34.19 -79.80
C LEU A 83 46.59 -34.37 -78.76
N LEU A 84 46.90 -34.37 -77.46
CA LEU A 84 45.91 -34.49 -76.38
C LEU A 84 45.39 -33.13 -75.89
N ARG A 85 45.97 -32.01 -76.37
CA ARG A 85 45.63 -30.65 -75.90
C ARG A 85 44.16 -30.30 -76.07
N TRP A 86 43.55 -30.69 -77.20
CA TRP A 86 42.14 -30.43 -77.49
C TRP A 86 41.18 -31.18 -76.55
N TYR A 87 41.63 -32.30 -75.97
CA TYR A 87 40.85 -33.10 -75.03
C TYR A 87 41.08 -32.66 -73.57
N ILE A 88 42.32 -32.31 -73.21
CA ILE A 88 42.70 -31.92 -71.84
C ILE A 88 42.24 -30.49 -71.52
N ASN A 89 42.37 -29.55 -72.46
CA ASN A 89 42.05 -28.13 -72.19
C ASN A 89 40.60 -27.91 -71.74
N PRO A 90 39.56 -28.45 -72.41
CA PRO A 90 38.18 -28.27 -71.97
C PRO A 90 37.90 -28.85 -70.58
N LEU A 91 38.52 -29.98 -70.23
CA LEU A 91 38.39 -30.59 -68.90
C LEU A 91 39.04 -29.70 -67.82
N VAL A 92 40.20 -29.12 -68.10
CA VAL A 92 40.88 -28.19 -67.19
C VAL A 92 40.10 -26.88 -67.05
N GLU A 93 39.53 -26.36 -68.13
CA GLU A 93 38.66 -25.18 -68.11
C GLU A 93 37.39 -25.43 -67.30
N GLN A 94 36.73 -26.59 -67.47
CA GLN A 94 35.59 -27.00 -66.65
C GLN A 94 35.96 -27.16 -65.17
N GLN A 95 37.11 -27.76 -64.87
CA GLN A 95 37.59 -27.90 -63.49
C GLN A 95 37.89 -26.53 -62.85
N ASN A 96 38.51 -25.62 -63.59
CA ASN A 96 38.79 -24.27 -63.11
C ASN A 96 37.50 -23.46 -62.89
N ALA A 97 36.51 -23.60 -63.79
CA ALA A 97 35.20 -22.97 -63.62
C ALA A 97 34.44 -23.52 -62.41
N TYR A 98 34.47 -24.84 -62.19
CA TYR A 98 33.90 -25.47 -61.00
C TYR A 98 34.59 -24.99 -59.71
N ASN A 99 35.93 -25.01 -59.69
CA ASN A 99 36.71 -24.55 -58.54
C ASN A 99 36.44 -23.08 -58.22
N ALA A 100 36.30 -22.22 -59.24
CA ALA A 100 35.97 -20.81 -59.06
C ALA A 100 34.58 -20.63 -58.45
N ALA A 101 33.56 -21.32 -58.98
CA ALA A 101 32.20 -21.26 -58.45
C ALA A 101 32.12 -21.76 -56.99
N VAL A 102 32.83 -22.85 -56.65
CA VAL A 102 32.91 -23.35 -55.27
C VAL A 102 33.61 -22.34 -54.35
N ALA A 103 34.71 -21.74 -54.81
CA ALA A 103 35.43 -20.73 -54.02
C ALA A 103 34.58 -19.48 -53.75
N GLU A 104 33.79 -19.02 -54.73
CA GLU A 104 32.85 -17.91 -54.57
C GLU A 104 31.75 -18.22 -53.55
N VAL A 105 31.14 -19.41 -53.61
CA VAL A 105 30.12 -19.84 -52.64
C VAL A 105 30.72 -19.93 -51.24
N LEU A 106 31.92 -20.50 -51.10
CA LEU A 106 32.61 -20.58 -49.81
C LEU A 106 32.96 -19.19 -49.25
N ALA A 107 33.38 -18.26 -50.10
CA ALA A 107 33.62 -16.87 -49.70
C ALA A 107 32.34 -16.16 -49.25
N ALA A 108 31.23 -16.36 -49.96
CA ALA A 108 29.93 -15.82 -49.58
C ALA A 108 29.45 -16.39 -48.23
N LEU A 109 29.58 -17.71 -48.03
CA LEU A 109 29.22 -18.37 -46.77
C LEU A 109 30.09 -17.91 -45.60
N GLN A 110 31.39 -17.71 -45.83
CA GLN A 110 32.28 -17.17 -44.81
C GLN A 110 31.87 -15.75 -44.41
N ASN A 111 31.65 -14.86 -45.38
CA ASN A 111 31.21 -13.49 -45.12
C ASN A 111 29.88 -13.47 -44.34
N GLN A 112 28.93 -14.35 -44.71
CA GLN A 112 27.67 -14.48 -43.99
C GLN A 112 27.87 -15.00 -42.56
N SER A 113 28.77 -15.96 -42.35
CA SER A 113 29.12 -16.47 -41.02
C SER A 113 29.75 -15.40 -40.14
N GLU A 114 30.63 -14.56 -40.70
CA GLU A 114 31.23 -13.42 -39.99
C GLU A 114 30.19 -12.37 -39.61
N GLN A 115 29.28 -12.02 -40.52
CA GLN A 115 28.15 -11.11 -40.24
C GLN A 115 27.23 -11.65 -39.13
N HIS A 116 26.88 -12.94 -39.17
CA HIS A 116 26.10 -13.56 -38.11
C HIS A 116 26.85 -13.57 -36.77
N GLY A 117 28.17 -13.77 -36.79
CA GLY A 117 29.02 -13.69 -35.60
C GLY A 117 28.98 -12.30 -34.94
N LEU A 118 29.02 -11.24 -35.76
CA LEU A 118 28.90 -9.86 -35.29
C LEU A 118 27.51 -9.59 -34.70
N LEU A 119 26.43 -9.96 -35.40
CA LEU A 119 25.06 -9.82 -34.90
C LEU A 119 24.84 -10.55 -33.58
N LEU A 120 25.35 -11.79 -33.45
CA LEU A 120 25.26 -12.54 -32.19
C LEU A 120 26.01 -11.85 -31.04
N SER A 121 27.14 -11.19 -31.33
CA SER A 121 27.88 -10.44 -30.31
C SER A 121 27.10 -9.21 -29.84
N GLU A 122 26.48 -8.47 -30.76
CA GLU A 122 25.65 -7.31 -30.45
C GLU A 122 24.39 -7.72 -29.67
N LEU A 123 23.73 -8.80 -30.09
CA LEU A 123 22.51 -9.29 -29.45
C LEU A 123 22.80 -9.81 -28.02
N LYS A 124 23.97 -10.42 -27.81
CA LYS A 124 24.45 -10.80 -26.46
C LYS A 124 24.67 -9.57 -25.58
N GLU A 125 25.25 -8.51 -26.14
CA GLU A 125 25.47 -7.26 -25.41
C GLU A 125 24.15 -6.56 -25.05
N GLN A 126 23.20 -6.50 -25.99
CA GLN A 126 21.85 -5.98 -25.75
C GLN A 126 21.12 -6.78 -24.66
N THR A 127 21.21 -8.11 -24.70
CA THR A 127 20.59 -8.98 -23.68
C THR A 127 21.20 -8.72 -22.30
N LYS A 128 22.52 -8.51 -22.22
CA LYS A 128 23.19 -8.12 -20.97
C LYS A 128 22.69 -6.78 -20.44
N ARG A 129 22.56 -5.77 -21.31
CA ARG A 129 22.01 -4.44 -20.94
C ARG A 129 20.56 -4.52 -20.48
N LEU A 130 19.74 -5.36 -21.10
CA LEU A 130 18.36 -5.60 -20.68
C LEU A 130 18.29 -6.21 -19.27
N HIS A 131 19.13 -7.21 -19.00
CA HIS A 131 19.23 -7.79 -17.66
C HIS A 131 19.67 -6.76 -16.61
N GLU A 132 20.67 -5.93 -16.92
CA GLU A 132 21.10 -4.83 -16.05
C GLU A 132 19.94 -3.83 -15.79
N LEU A 133 19.16 -3.46 -16.82
CA LEU A 133 17.99 -2.59 -16.65
C LEU A 133 16.89 -3.21 -15.79
N GLU A 134 16.64 -4.52 -15.90
CA GLU A 134 15.69 -5.23 -15.06
C GLU A 134 16.12 -5.21 -13.59
N THR A 135 17.40 -5.48 -13.31
CA THR A 135 17.95 -5.40 -11.94
C THR A 135 17.86 -3.99 -11.36
N LEU A 136 18.15 -2.95 -12.16
CA LEU A 136 17.99 -1.56 -11.73
C LEU A 136 16.52 -1.21 -11.44
N ARG A 137 15.58 -1.67 -12.28
CA ARG A 137 14.14 -1.47 -12.05
C ARG A 137 13.68 -2.13 -10.75
N GLN A 138 14.16 -3.34 -10.47
CA GLN A 138 13.86 -4.01 -9.21
C GLN A 138 14.42 -3.21 -8.02
N ARG A 139 15.65 -2.70 -8.13
CA ARG A 139 16.25 -1.89 -7.07
C ARG A 139 15.51 -0.58 -6.84
N VAL A 140 15.02 0.08 -7.89
CA VAL A 140 14.18 1.29 -7.76
C VAL A 140 12.90 0.97 -7.00
N ARG A 141 12.19 -0.12 -7.33
CA ARG A 141 10.97 -0.53 -6.62
C ARG A 141 11.24 -0.82 -5.13
N GLU A 142 12.37 -1.46 -4.82
CA GLU A 142 12.79 -1.69 -3.44
C GLU A 142 13.02 -0.37 -2.69
N LEU A 143 13.76 0.56 -3.30
CA LEU A 143 14.03 1.88 -2.71
C LEU A 143 12.75 2.72 -2.55
N GLU A 144 11.82 2.66 -3.51
CA GLU A 144 10.51 3.30 -3.39
C GLU A 144 9.72 2.72 -2.21
N ALA A 145 9.70 1.41 -2.05
CA ALA A 145 9.03 0.75 -0.92
C ALA A 145 9.72 1.02 0.44
N GLU A 146 11.04 1.20 0.46
CA GLU A 146 11.79 1.61 1.65
C GLU A 146 11.52 3.09 1.99
N ALA A 147 11.48 3.96 0.99
CA ALA A 147 11.18 5.38 1.17
C ALA A 147 9.75 5.60 1.68
N GLU A 148 8.78 4.84 1.18
CA GLU A 148 7.39 4.91 1.65
C GLU A 148 7.28 4.46 3.11
N ARG A 149 7.88 3.32 3.46
CA ARG A 149 7.97 2.86 4.86
C ARG A 149 8.63 3.88 5.78
N ALA A 150 9.68 4.56 5.32
CA ALA A 150 10.37 5.60 6.09
C ALA A 150 9.48 6.85 6.28
N ARG A 151 8.69 7.23 5.27
CA ARG A 151 7.72 8.34 5.35
C ARG A 151 6.60 8.02 6.34
N GLU A 152 5.99 6.84 6.23
CA GLU A 152 4.96 6.37 7.15
C GLU A 152 5.48 6.35 8.60
N ALA A 153 6.69 5.84 8.82
CA ALA A 153 7.31 5.83 10.15
C ALA A 153 7.59 7.25 10.69
N ALA A 154 8.03 8.17 9.83
CA ALA A 154 8.28 9.55 10.22
C ALA A 154 6.98 10.32 10.53
N GLU A 155 5.91 10.08 9.77
CA GLU A 155 4.59 10.64 10.07
C GLU A 155 4.05 10.11 11.41
N ALA A 156 4.12 8.79 11.61
CA ALA A 156 3.69 8.17 12.87
C ALA A 156 4.47 8.69 14.08
N GLU A 157 5.78 8.96 13.94
CA GLU A 157 6.58 9.55 15.02
C GLU A 157 6.19 11.00 15.30
N ARG A 158 5.96 11.81 14.26
CA ARG A 158 5.48 13.19 14.43
C ARG A 158 4.13 13.23 15.15
N ASP A 159 3.23 12.31 14.80
CA ASP A 159 1.93 12.18 15.46
C ASP A 159 2.06 11.81 16.94
N ARG A 160 2.95 10.85 17.26
CA ARG A 160 3.25 10.51 18.66
C ARG A 160 3.74 11.72 19.44
N GLN A 161 4.68 12.48 18.88
CA GLN A 161 5.24 13.66 19.54
C GLN A 161 4.21 14.78 19.72
N ALA A 162 3.38 15.04 18.71
CA ALA A 162 2.31 16.02 18.79
C ALA A 162 1.29 15.64 19.88
N HIS A 163 0.92 14.35 19.94
CA HIS A 163 0.01 13.81 20.94
C HIS A 163 0.57 13.86 22.37
N GLU A 164 1.84 13.53 22.55
CA GLU A 164 2.50 13.67 23.85
C GLU A 164 2.58 15.14 24.31
N ALA A 165 2.89 16.05 23.38
CA ALA A 165 2.92 17.49 23.65
C ALA A 165 1.53 18.00 24.08
N GLU A 166 0.46 17.55 23.42
CA GLU A 166 -0.92 17.88 23.79
C GLU A 166 -1.23 17.47 25.24
N ILE A 167 -0.92 16.23 25.63
CA ILE A 167 -1.15 15.75 27.00
C ILE A 167 -0.38 16.59 28.02
N VAL A 168 0.86 16.97 27.71
CA VAL A 168 1.68 17.84 28.57
C VAL A 168 1.03 19.22 28.70
N CYS A 169 0.58 19.82 27.59
CA CYS A 169 -0.12 21.11 27.59
C CYS A 169 -1.40 21.06 28.44
N LEU A 170 -2.22 20.02 28.31
CA LEU A 170 -3.43 19.84 29.12
C LEU A 170 -3.12 19.73 30.61
N ARG A 171 -2.06 19.01 30.98
CA ARG A 171 -1.59 18.92 32.38
C ARG A 171 -1.16 20.29 32.92
N LEU A 172 -0.39 21.06 32.12
CA LEU A 172 0.05 22.40 32.49
C LEU A 172 -1.14 23.36 32.64
N GLN A 173 -2.08 23.34 31.70
CA GLN A 173 -3.27 24.18 31.74
C GLN A 173 -4.14 23.89 32.97
N ARG A 174 -4.27 22.63 33.38
CA ARG A 174 -4.95 22.27 34.63
C ARG A 174 -4.25 22.83 35.86
N LEU A 175 -2.91 22.79 35.90
CA LEU A 175 -2.15 23.44 36.97
C LEU A 175 -2.37 24.95 36.96
N GLU A 176 -2.29 25.61 35.80
CA GLU A 176 -2.53 27.05 35.69
C GLU A 176 -3.93 27.45 36.14
N ASN A 177 -4.96 26.71 35.73
CA ASN A 177 -6.34 26.93 36.16
C ASN A 177 -6.49 26.78 37.67
N TRP A 178 -5.88 25.74 38.27
CA TRP A 178 -5.84 25.54 39.71
C TRP A 178 -5.15 26.69 40.46
N TRP A 179 -4.04 27.20 39.92
CA TRP A 179 -3.34 28.37 40.46
C TRP A 179 -4.20 29.64 40.39
N ARG A 180 -4.89 29.88 39.27
CA ARG A 180 -5.78 31.05 39.08
C ARG A 180 -6.99 31.06 40.01
N GLU A 181 -7.51 29.88 40.35
CA GLU A 181 -8.66 29.70 41.24
C GLU A 181 -8.28 29.74 42.75
N GLY A 182 -7.02 30.04 43.08
CA GLY A 182 -6.61 30.35 44.45
C GLY A 182 -6.02 29.18 45.25
N GLY A 183 -5.58 28.09 44.60
CA GLY A 183 -4.68 27.10 45.21
C GLY A 183 -5.20 26.37 46.46
N GLY A 184 -6.53 26.33 46.66
CA GLY A 184 -7.12 25.62 47.79
C GLY A 184 -6.91 24.12 47.68
N VAL A 185 -6.43 23.50 48.77
CA VAL A 185 -6.40 22.03 48.93
C VAL A 185 -7.81 21.48 48.73
N PRO A 186 -8.03 20.37 47.99
CA PRO A 186 -9.36 19.79 47.85
C PRO A 186 -9.88 19.32 49.22
N SER A 187 -10.87 20.03 49.76
CA SER A 187 -11.69 19.54 50.87
C SER A 187 -12.75 18.61 50.27
N THR A 188 -12.39 17.34 50.05
CA THR A 188 -13.39 16.29 49.84
C THR A 188 -13.73 15.67 51.19
N THR A 189 -14.65 16.29 51.92
CA THR A 189 -15.49 15.56 52.88
C THR A 189 -16.95 15.92 52.63
N PRO A 190 -17.68 15.11 51.85
CA PRO A 190 -19.13 15.08 51.95
C PRO A 190 -19.48 14.66 53.38
N LYS A 191 -20.25 15.47 54.10
CA LYS A 191 -20.87 15.04 55.36
C LYS A 191 -21.81 13.86 55.05
N GLY A 192 -21.39 12.66 55.42
CA GLY A 192 -22.25 11.48 55.55
C GLY A 192 -22.18 10.49 54.39
N VAL A 193 -21.09 9.72 54.28
CA VAL A 193 -21.08 8.39 53.61
C VAL A 193 -20.17 7.45 54.42
N PRO A 194 -20.54 6.16 54.65
CA PRO A 194 -19.78 5.26 55.52
C PRO A 194 -18.37 4.96 55.01
N THR A 195 -17.47 4.77 55.96
CA THR A 195 -16.07 4.38 55.81
C THR A 195 -15.91 3.04 55.07
N ASN A 196 -15.64 3.13 53.77
CA ASN A 196 -14.79 2.19 53.00
C ASN A 196 -14.37 2.90 51.70
N ALA A 197 -13.70 4.04 51.83
CA ALA A 197 -13.13 4.75 50.69
C ALA A 197 -11.67 4.34 50.53
N SER A 198 -11.35 3.71 49.39
CA SER A 198 -9.98 3.54 48.92
C SER A 198 -9.26 4.89 48.97
N THR A 199 -8.06 4.92 49.57
CA THR A 199 -7.21 6.12 49.71
C THR A 199 -6.48 6.50 48.42
N ALA A 200 -6.67 5.75 47.34
CA ALA A 200 -6.08 6.06 46.04
C ALA A 200 -6.83 7.20 45.35
N PRO A 201 -6.13 8.12 44.66
CA PRO A 201 -6.79 9.13 43.83
C PRO A 201 -7.65 8.45 42.75
N PRO A 202 -8.82 9.01 42.41
CA PRO A 202 -9.67 8.47 41.35
C PRO A 202 -8.94 8.48 40.00
N VAL A 203 -9.39 7.61 39.08
CA VAL A 203 -8.87 7.56 37.71
C VAL A 203 -9.15 8.90 37.01
N ASP A 204 -8.14 9.44 36.33
CA ASP A 204 -8.25 10.69 35.57
C ASP A 204 -8.80 10.42 34.17
N TYR A 205 -10.13 10.35 34.07
CA TYR A 205 -10.84 10.05 32.83
C TYR A 205 -10.63 11.13 31.75
N PHE A 206 -10.44 12.39 32.15
CA PHE A 206 -10.11 13.48 31.24
C PHE A 206 -8.80 13.22 30.50
N LEU A 207 -7.71 12.93 31.24
CA LEU A 207 -6.42 12.63 30.62
C LEU A 207 -6.39 11.26 29.94
N LEU A 208 -7.16 10.28 30.43
CA LEU A 208 -7.33 9.00 29.76
C LEU A 208 -7.96 9.22 28.37
N GLY A 209 -9.03 10.01 28.32
CA GLY A 209 -9.66 10.47 27.09
C GLY A 209 -8.66 11.16 26.18
N ALA A 210 -7.96 12.19 26.65
CA ALA A 210 -6.94 12.88 25.85
C ALA A 210 -5.81 11.95 25.35
N ARG A 211 -5.44 10.92 26.13
CA ARG A 211 -4.39 9.96 25.74
C ARG A 211 -4.82 8.99 24.64
N TYR A 212 -6.10 8.64 24.55
CA TYR A 212 -6.57 7.66 23.57
C TYR A 212 -7.48 8.26 22.49
N ARG A 213 -7.93 9.50 22.68
CA ARG A 213 -8.74 10.35 21.80
C ARG A 213 -8.06 11.72 21.67
N GLY A 214 -6.99 11.80 20.88
CA GLY A 214 -6.19 13.03 20.70
C GLY A 214 -6.82 14.08 19.77
N GLU A 215 -6.25 15.29 19.73
CA GLU A 215 -6.74 16.43 18.95
C GLU A 215 -6.90 16.18 17.44
N ARG A 216 -6.06 15.32 16.86
CA ARG A 216 -6.13 14.96 15.43
C ARG A 216 -7.40 14.18 15.13
N GLN A 217 -7.71 13.17 15.95
CA GLN A 217 -8.96 12.41 15.82
C GLN A 217 -10.17 13.30 16.07
N LEU A 218 -10.09 14.24 17.02
CA LEU A 218 -11.17 15.17 17.28
C LEU A 218 -11.43 16.08 16.07
N ARG A 219 -10.38 16.64 15.46
CA ARG A 219 -10.49 17.50 14.26
C ARG A 219 -11.14 16.79 13.07
N GLU A 220 -10.77 15.54 12.83
CA GLU A 220 -11.38 14.75 11.75
C GLU A 220 -12.89 14.52 11.97
N ARG A 221 -13.35 14.44 13.23
CA ARG A 221 -14.77 14.26 13.57
C ARG A 221 -15.60 15.53 13.41
N LEU A 222 -14.98 16.70 13.52
CA LEU A 222 -15.70 17.99 13.46
C LEU A 222 -16.50 18.13 12.16
N THR A 223 -15.96 17.64 11.05
CA THR A 223 -16.54 17.80 9.72
C THR A 223 -17.52 16.69 9.30
N ASP A 224 -17.69 15.64 10.11
CA ASP A 224 -18.52 14.47 9.76
C ASP A 224 -20.02 14.79 9.55
N TYR A 225 -20.44 15.97 10.04
CA TYR A 225 -21.83 16.43 10.04
C TYR A 225 -22.01 17.79 9.34
N ASP A 226 -21.00 18.28 8.64
CA ASP A 226 -21.05 19.58 7.95
C ASP A 226 -22.19 19.66 6.95
N ASP A 227 -22.53 18.54 6.31
CA ASP A 227 -23.67 18.43 5.40
C ASP A 227 -24.99 18.78 6.12
N LEU A 228 -25.23 18.17 7.29
CA LEU A 228 -26.44 18.37 8.07
C LEU A 228 -26.53 19.79 8.64
N PHE A 229 -25.42 20.31 9.17
CA PHE A 229 -25.41 21.63 9.80
C PHE A 229 -25.39 22.77 8.78
N SER A 230 -24.76 22.59 7.61
CA SER A 230 -24.87 23.55 6.50
C SER A 230 -26.29 23.64 5.97
N ASP A 231 -26.99 22.52 5.84
CA ASP A 231 -28.40 22.50 5.46
C ASP A 231 -29.28 23.18 6.52
N LEU A 232 -28.98 22.97 7.82
CA LEU A 232 -29.65 23.66 8.91
C LEU A 232 -29.44 25.18 8.85
N VAL A 233 -28.20 25.65 8.65
CA VAL A 233 -27.89 27.08 8.49
C VAL A 233 -28.70 27.68 7.34
N ARG A 234 -28.71 27.00 6.19
CA ARG A 234 -29.47 27.45 5.02
C ARG A 234 -30.97 27.52 5.31
N ALA A 235 -31.54 26.49 5.94
CA ALA A 235 -32.95 26.46 6.28
C ALA A 235 -33.33 27.57 7.27
N GLN A 236 -32.49 27.85 8.28
CA GLN A 236 -32.70 28.95 9.24
C GLN A 236 -32.64 30.33 8.54
N ARG A 237 -31.70 30.54 7.63
CA ARG A 237 -31.60 31.78 6.82
C ARG A 237 -32.80 31.99 5.91
N GLU A 238 -33.36 30.91 5.37
CA GLU A 238 -34.56 30.92 4.52
C GLU A 238 -35.87 31.02 5.33
N GLY A 239 -35.81 31.07 6.66
CA GLY A 239 -36.99 31.14 7.54
C GLY A 239 -37.84 29.85 7.55
N ARG A 240 -37.26 28.72 7.11
CA ARG A 240 -37.92 27.41 6.99
C ARG A 240 -37.35 26.34 7.92
N GLY A 241 -36.25 26.64 8.62
CA GLY A 241 -35.57 25.70 9.51
C GLY A 241 -36.04 25.78 10.96
N PRO A 242 -35.76 24.74 11.76
CA PRO A 242 -36.05 24.74 13.19
C PRO A 242 -35.31 25.90 13.88
N SER A 243 -36.00 26.60 14.76
CA SER A 243 -35.45 27.73 15.50
C SER A 243 -34.71 27.28 16.77
N GLY A 244 -33.77 28.10 17.22
CA GLY A 244 -33.02 27.88 18.46
C GLY A 244 -31.56 27.48 18.22
N PRO A 245 -30.78 27.35 19.31
CA PRO A 245 -29.39 26.93 19.25
C PRO A 245 -29.24 25.42 19.06
N VAL A 246 -28.02 25.03 18.69
CA VAL A 246 -27.55 23.65 18.78
C VAL A 246 -26.98 23.42 20.19
N LEU A 247 -27.42 22.35 20.84
CA LEU A 247 -26.90 21.91 22.14
C LEU A 247 -25.98 20.71 21.94
N ASP A 248 -24.71 20.84 22.34
CA ASP A 248 -23.77 19.72 22.39
C ASP A 248 -23.70 19.16 23.82
N ILE A 249 -24.21 17.95 24.01
CA ILE A 249 -24.19 17.24 25.31
C ILE A 249 -22.93 16.39 25.37
N GLY A 250 -22.20 16.45 26.48
CA GLY A 250 -20.89 15.79 26.59
C GLY A 250 -19.83 16.46 25.71
N CYS A 251 -19.89 17.79 25.62
CA CYS A 251 -19.09 18.57 24.68
C CYS A 251 -17.57 18.56 24.96
N GLY A 252 -17.16 18.03 26.13
CA GLY A 252 -15.77 17.96 26.55
C GLY A 252 -15.08 19.31 26.52
N ARG A 253 -14.07 19.44 25.65
CA ARG A 253 -13.30 20.67 25.45
C ARG A 253 -14.07 21.73 24.65
N GLY A 254 -15.25 21.43 24.10
CA GLY A 254 -16.08 22.35 23.34
C GLY A 254 -15.58 22.61 21.91
N ASP A 255 -14.73 21.75 21.35
CA ASP A 255 -14.22 21.91 19.97
C ASP A 255 -15.35 21.84 18.94
N PHE A 256 -16.33 20.96 19.16
CA PHE A 256 -17.50 20.86 18.28
C PHE A 256 -18.44 22.06 18.40
N VAL A 257 -18.61 22.62 19.60
CA VAL A 257 -19.34 23.88 19.81
C VAL A 257 -18.68 25.02 19.03
N ALA A 258 -17.35 25.13 19.08
CA ALA A 258 -16.62 26.16 18.33
C ALA A 258 -16.80 25.97 16.81
N HIS A 259 -16.71 24.74 16.31
CA HIS A 259 -16.94 24.42 14.90
C HIS A 259 -18.35 24.78 14.42
N LEU A 260 -19.39 24.47 15.20
CA LEU A 260 -20.77 24.85 14.89
C LEU A 260 -20.96 26.38 14.84
N GLN A 261 -20.28 27.12 15.73
CA GLN A 261 -20.28 28.58 15.72
C GLN A 261 -19.58 29.14 14.48
N GLU A 262 -18.48 28.52 14.03
CA GLU A 262 -17.78 28.87 12.78
C GLU A 262 -18.65 28.64 11.53
N LEU A 263 -19.49 27.60 11.53
CA LEU A 263 -20.51 27.36 10.50
C LEU A 263 -21.65 28.41 10.53
N GLY A 264 -21.72 29.24 11.57
CA GLY A 264 -22.70 30.30 11.73
C GLY A 264 -23.97 29.88 12.46
N LEU A 265 -23.94 28.79 13.23
CA LEU A 265 -25.03 28.37 14.10
C LEU A 265 -24.84 28.92 15.52
N PRO A 266 -25.90 29.40 16.17
CA PRO A 266 -25.86 29.59 17.62
C PRO A 266 -25.71 28.21 18.28
N ALA A 267 -24.64 28.00 19.03
CA ALA A 267 -24.37 26.72 19.69
C ALA A 267 -23.76 26.91 21.07
N TYR A 268 -24.06 25.99 21.99
CA TYR A 268 -23.44 25.90 23.31
C TYR A 268 -23.32 24.44 23.75
N GLY A 269 -22.40 24.18 24.68
CA GLY A 269 -22.15 22.84 25.19
C GLY A 269 -22.41 22.67 26.68
N ILE A 270 -22.71 21.44 27.09
CA ILE A 270 -22.74 21.02 28.50
C ILE A 270 -21.84 19.81 28.72
N ASP A 271 -21.16 19.76 29.86
CA ASP A 271 -20.39 18.60 30.28
C ASP A 271 -20.40 18.47 31.82
N THR A 272 -20.24 17.27 32.34
CA THR A 272 -20.13 17.02 33.78
C THR A 272 -18.69 17.16 34.30
N ASP A 273 -17.71 16.97 33.42
CA ASP A 273 -16.29 17.06 33.73
C ASP A 273 -15.86 18.53 33.89
N GLN A 274 -15.56 18.92 35.12
CA GLN A 274 -15.13 20.26 35.46
C GLN A 274 -13.81 20.66 34.77
N ASP A 275 -12.89 19.72 34.57
CA ASP A 275 -11.61 20.00 33.90
C ASP A 275 -11.84 20.33 32.42
N ALA A 276 -12.70 19.55 31.76
CA ALA A 276 -13.06 19.78 30.36
C ALA A 276 -13.74 21.15 30.18
N VAL A 277 -14.71 21.48 31.05
CA VAL A 277 -15.40 22.78 31.05
C VAL A 277 -14.43 23.94 31.29
N ARG A 278 -13.48 23.80 32.21
CA ARG A 278 -12.46 24.84 32.48
C ARG A 278 -11.56 25.08 31.27
N VAL A 279 -11.09 24.00 30.64
CA VAL A 279 -10.30 24.09 29.40
C VAL A 279 -11.11 24.78 28.30
N ALA A 280 -12.36 24.36 28.08
CA ALA A 280 -13.25 24.96 27.07
C ALA A 280 -13.47 26.46 27.29
N ARG A 281 -13.81 26.86 28.52
CA ARG A 281 -14.05 28.27 28.88
C ARG A 281 -12.79 29.13 28.73
N SER A 282 -11.62 28.59 29.09
CA SER A 282 -10.35 29.31 28.91
C SER A 282 -10.00 29.54 27.44
N ALA A 283 -10.55 28.73 26.53
CA ALA A 283 -10.48 28.91 25.08
C ALA A 283 -11.62 29.79 24.51
N GLY A 284 -12.44 30.42 25.36
CA GLY A 284 -13.52 31.32 24.95
C GLY A 284 -14.81 30.64 24.46
N ARG A 285 -14.99 29.35 24.74
CA ARG A 285 -16.13 28.55 24.27
C ARG A 285 -17.31 28.63 25.25
N ASP A 286 -18.55 28.71 24.74
CA ASP A 286 -19.79 28.70 25.55
C ASP A 286 -20.09 27.28 26.03
N VAL A 287 -19.50 26.91 27.16
CA VAL A 287 -19.65 25.59 27.79
C VAL A 287 -20.04 25.74 29.26
N ARG A 288 -20.95 24.87 29.73
CA ARG A 288 -21.49 24.88 31.09
C ARG A 288 -21.27 23.54 31.78
N GLN A 289 -20.99 23.59 33.08
CA GLN A 289 -20.86 22.38 33.89
C GLN A 289 -22.24 21.95 34.37
N GLU A 290 -22.90 21.07 33.63
CA GLU A 290 -24.28 20.66 33.87
C GLU A 290 -24.49 19.20 33.50
N GLU A 291 -25.41 18.53 34.20
CA GLU A 291 -25.81 17.14 33.88
C GLU A 291 -26.89 17.16 32.79
N ALA A 292 -26.80 16.22 31.85
CA ALA A 292 -27.59 16.21 30.62
C ALA A 292 -29.11 16.18 30.86
N LEU A 293 -29.60 15.27 31.71
CA LEU A 293 -31.03 15.15 31.99
C LEU A 293 -31.55 16.37 32.73
N ALA A 294 -30.84 16.83 33.77
CA ALA A 294 -31.21 18.02 34.53
C ALA A 294 -31.26 19.28 33.65
N HIS A 295 -30.27 19.45 32.77
CA HIS A 295 -30.23 20.56 31.82
C HIS A 295 -31.45 20.53 30.89
N LEU A 296 -31.68 19.40 30.22
CA LEU A 296 -32.81 19.26 29.29
C LEU A 296 -34.16 19.48 30.00
N GLU A 297 -34.34 19.03 31.24
CA GLU A 297 -35.57 19.25 32.02
C GLU A 297 -35.83 20.73 32.31
N GLY A 298 -34.78 21.53 32.49
CA GLY A 298 -34.89 22.97 32.71
C GLY A 298 -35.17 23.79 31.44
N LEU A 299 -34.98 23.22 30.26
CA LEU A 299 -35.24 23.92 29.00
C LEU A 299 -36.73 23.99 28.66
N SER A 300 -37.11 25.02 27.90
CA SER A 300 -38.45 25.10 27.31
C SER A 300 -38.61 24.06 26.20
N ASP A 301 -39.83 23.56 26.00
CA ASP A 301 -40.12 22.69 24.86
C ASP A 301 -39.97 23.48 23.54
N ASN A 302 -39.60 22.79 22.45
CA ASN A 302 -39.36 23.41 21.14
C ASN A 302 -38.35 24.57 21.13
N SER A 303 -37.31 24.50 21.96
CA SER A 303 -36.33 25.57 22.12
C SER A 303 -34.98 25.34 21.42
N LEU A 304 -34.70 24.12 20.96
CA LEU A 304 -33.42 23.74 20.36
C LEU A 304 -33.59 23.39 18.88
N ALA A 305 -32.68 23.85 18.04
CA ALA A 305 -32.66 23.47 16.62
C ALA A 305 -32.05 22.08 16.41
N ALA A 306 -31.02 21.75 17.20
CA ALA A 306 -30.40 20.43 17.17
C ALA A 306 -29.79 20.05 18.52
N ILE A 307 -29.60 18.75 18.73
CA ILE A 307 -28.89 18.17 19.88
C ILE A 307 -27.83 17.20 19.37
N THR A 308 -26.61 17.30 19.86
CA THR A 308 -25.54 16.33 19.59
C THR A 308 -25.11 15.62 20.86
N LEU A 309 -24.84 14.31 20.71
CA LEU A 309 -24.46 13.36 21.75
C LEU A 309 -23.30 12.53 21.18
N ILE A 310 -22.13 13.15 21.04
CA ILE A 310 -20.96 12.50 20.43
C ILE A 310 -20.20 11.75 21.52
N GLN A 311 -20.22 10.40 21.46
CA GLN A 311 -19.59 9.52 22.46
C GLN A 311 -20.12 9.73 23.88
N VAL A 312 -21.45 9.85 24.02
CA VAL A 312 -22.11 10.09 25.31
C VAL A 312 -22.90 8.89 25.79
N ILE A 313 -23.68 8.26 24.89
CA ILE A 313 -24.69 7.28 25.29
C ILE A 313 -24.07 6.05 25.93
N GLU A 314 -22.84 5.68 25.56
CA GLU A 314 -22.07 4.58 26.12
C GLU A 314 -21.71 4.76 27.61
N HIS A 315 -21.76 6.00 28.13
CA HIS A 315 -21.50 6.30 29.55
C HIS A 315 -22.77 6.28 30.41
N LEU A 316 -23.94 6.13 29.80
CA LEU A 316 -25.24 6.20 30.46
C LEU A 316 -25.87 4.81 30.62
N GLU A 317 -26.75 4.69 31.61
CA GLU A 317 -27.60 3.51 31.74
C GLU A 317 -28.68 3.52 30.65
N ILE A 318 -29.13 2.34 30.20
CA ILE A 318 -30.09 2.22 29.10
C ILE A 318 -31.40 3.01 29.32
N ASN A 319 -31.89 3.07 30.55
CA ASN A 319 -33.10 3.82 30.90
C ASN A 319 -32.88 5.34 30.84
N ASP A 320 -31.67 5.81 31.18
CA ASP A 320 -31.30 7.21 31.10
C ASP A 320 -31.13 7.63 29.64
N VAL A 321 -30.59 6.77 28.77
CA VAL A 321 -30.54 7.02 27.32
C VAL A 321 -31.96 7.18 26.74
N LEU A 322 -32.90 6.30 27.10
CA LEU A 322 -34.29 6.44 26.65
C LEU A 322 -34.94 7.74 27.17
N ARG A 323 -34.69 8.09 28.45
CA ARG A 323 -35.19 9.35 29.03
C ARG A 323 -34.58 10.57 28.33
N LEU A 324 -33.29 10.52 28.03
CA LEU A 324 -32.57 11.56 27.31
C LEU A 324 -33.17 11.76 25.92
N PHE A 325 -33.40 10.69 25.14
CA PHE A 325 -34.04 10.81 23.82
C PHE A 325 -35.47 11.34 23.91
N LYS A 326 -36.24 10.97 24.95
CA LYS A 326 -37.59 11.53 25.17
C LYS A 326 -37.55 13.03 25.46
N LEU A 327 -36.59 13.46 26.27
CA LEU A 327 -36.37 14.89 26.54
C LEU A 327 -35.90 15.60 25.27
N ALA A 328 -34.92 15.05 24.56
CA ALA A 328 -34.46 15.59 23.28
C ALA A 328 -35.62 15.81 22.29
N SER A 329 -36.48 14.81 22.10
CA SER A 329 -37.69 14.93 21.27
C SER A 329 -38.62 16.08 21.70
N ARG A 330 -38.78 16.32 23.02
CA ARG A 330 -39.59 17.44 23.53
C ARG A 330 -38.91 18.79 23.33
N LYS A 331 -37.60 18.88 23.58
CA LYS A 331 -36.85 20.15 23.56
C LYS A 331 -36.47 20.61 22.16
N LEU A 332 -36.33 19.70 21.20
CA LEU A 332 -36.15 20.06 19.79
C LEU A 332 -37.37 20.82 19.26
N ALA A 333 -37.14 21.85 18.45
CA ALA A 333 -38.16 22.49 17.63
C ALA A 333 -38.65 21.52 16.54
N PRO A 334 -39.88 21.68 16.00
CA PRO A 334 -40.36 20.87 14.90
C PRO A 334 -39.39 20.87 13.72
N GLY A 335 -39.06 19.70 13.17
CA GLY A 335 -38.02 19.53 12.15
C GLY A 335 -36.57 19.58 12.67
N GLY A 336 -36.36 19.83 13.96
CA GLY A 336 -35.06 19.76 14.63
C GLY A 336 -34.48 18.36 14.63
N LEU A 337 -33.16 18.25 14.78
CA LEU A 337 -32.46 16.97 14.65
C LEU A 337 -31.65 16.60 15.91
N VAL A 338 -31.52 15.31 16.18
CA VAL A 338 -30.61 14.76 17.17
C VAL A 338 -29.63 13.81 16.52
N ILE A 339 -28.36 13.93 16.90
CA ILE A 339 -27.27 13.04 16.47
C ILE A 339 -26.73 12.36 17.72
N ALA A 340 -26.80 11.03 17.77
CA ALA A 340 -26.14 10.23 18.79
C ALA A 340 -25.06 9.36 18.14
N GLU A 341 -23.81 9.68 18.42
CA GLU A 341 -22.66 8.94 17.92
C GLU A 341 -22.07 8.10 19.04
N SER A 342 -21.71 6.85 18.73
CA SER A 342 -21.13 5.91 19.68
C SER A 342 -20.19 4.95 18.95
N ILE A 343 -19.31 4.32 19.71
CA ILE A 343 -18.48 3.20 19.24
C ILE A 343 -19.40 2.09 18.70
N ASN A 344 -19.08 1.53 17.54
CA ASN A 344 -19.82 0.44 16.92
C ASN A 344 -19.40 -0.92 17.50
N PRO A 345 -20.22 -1.57 18.34
CA PRO A 345 -19.84 -2.84 18.96
C PRO A 345 -19.87 -4.02 17.98
N SER A 346 -20.41 -3.84 16.78
CA SER A 346 -20.38 -4.87 15.73
C SER A 346 -19.02 -4.97 15.04
N CYS A 347 -18.13 -3.99 15.25
CA CYS A 347 -16.73 -4.07 14.86
C CYS A 347 -15.89 -4.53 16.05
N LEU A 348 -15.35 -5.75 15.97
CA LEU A 348 -14.62 -6.35 17.09
C LEU A 348 -13.37 -5.54 17.46
N ALA A 349 -12.65 -4.99 16.47
CA ALA A 349 -11.49 -4.14 16.75
C ALA A 349 -11.86 -2.87 17.53
N ALA A 350 -12.99 -2.24 17.20
CA ALA A 350 -13.48 -1.06 17.92
C ALA A 350 -13.93 -1.42 19.34
N LEU A 351 -14.67 -2.53 19.49
CA LEU A 351 -15.08 -3.04 20.80
C LEU A 351 -13.86 -3.35 21.69
N SER A 352 -12.86 -4.05 21.15
CA SER A 352 -11.71 -4.50 21.95
C SER A 352 -10.72 -3.39 22.27
N ASN A 353 -10.46 -2.49 21.32
CA ASN A 353 -9.34 -1.55 21.42
C ASN A 353 -9.78 -0.12 21.77
N ALA A 354 -11.07 0.21 21.66
CA ALA A 354 -11.61 1.51 22.03
C ALA A 354 -12.62 1.40 23.18
N PHE A 355 -13.66 0.57 23.06
CA PHE A 355 -14.71 0.50 24.08
C PHE A 355 -14.21 -0.06 25.41
N LEU A 356 -13.53 -1.22 25.42
CA LEU A 356 -13.05 -1.83 26.66
C LEU A 356 -11.89 -1.08 27.33
N LEU A 357 -11.28 -0.14 26.62
CA LEU A 357 -10.14 0.63 27.11
C LEU A 357 -10.55 1.73 28.10
N ASP A 358 -11.77 2.25 27.98
CA ASP A 358 -12.30 3.27 28.86
C ASP A 358 -13.23 2.64 29.92
N PRO A 359 -12.80 2.60 31.20
CA PRO A 359 -13.58 1.97 32.26
C PRO A 359 -14.82 2.78 32.68
N SER A 360 -15.03 3.97 32.11
CA SER A 360 -16.27 4.74 32.31
C SER A 360 -17.41 4.31 31.38
N HIS A 361 -17.12 3.55 30.31
CA HIS A 361 -18.17 2.98 29.48
C HIS A 361 -18.97 1.93 30.25
N ARG A 362 -20.29 2.00 30.13
CA ARG A 362 -21.23 1.11 30.83
C ARG A 362 -21.75 0.00 29.93
N MET A 363 -22.24 0.36 28.74
CA MET A 363 -22.89 -0.57 27.84
C MET A 363 -22.57 -0.26 26.38
N PRO A 364 -22.18 -1.25 25.58
CA PRO A 364 -22.05 -1.08 24.15
C PRO A 364 -23.45 -0.99 23.52
N PHE A 365 -23.78 0.16 22.92
CA PHE A 365 -25.05 0.35 22.22
C PHE A 365 -24.93 -0.09 20.77
N HIS A 366 -25.62 -1.18 20.42
CA HIS A 366 -25.73 -1.61 19.03
C HIS A 366 -26.54 -0.59 18.20
N PRO A 367 -26.17 -0.29 16.93
CA PRO A 367 -26.83 0.78 16.17
C PRO A 367 -28.35 0.63 16.05
N GLN A 368 -28.82 -0.61 15.93
CA GLN A 368 -30.24 -0.96 15.83
C GLN A 368 -30.96 -0.78 17.16
N LEU A 369 -30.27 -0.97 18.30
CA LEU A 369 -30.83 -0.65 19.62
C LEU A 369 -30.99 0.86 19.77
N THR A 370 -29.98 1.64 19.41
CA THR A 370 -30.04 3.11 19.43
C THR A 370 -31.17 3.63 18.56
N ARG A 371 -31.33 3.07 17.34
CA ARG A 371 -32.47 3.34 16.46
C ARG A 371 -33.80 3.08 17.17
N PHE A 372 -33.96 1.89 17.74
CA PHE A 372 -35.19 1.51 18.42
C PHE A 372 -35.53 2.45 19.58
N LEU A 373 -34.53 2.85 20.39
CA LEU A 373 -34.72 3.78 21.50
C LEU A 373 -35.12 5.18 21.01
N MET A 374 -34.55 5.66 19.91
CA MET A 374 -34.93 6.93 19.29
C MET A 374 -36.38 6.89 18.76
N GLU A 375 -36.75 5.82 18.06
CA GLU A 375 -38.13 5.62 17.56
C GLU A 375 -39.12 5.55 18.73
N GLN A 376 -38.78 4.82 19.80
CA GLN A 376 -39.59 4.73 21.02
C GLN A 376 -39.72 6.08 21.75
N ALA A 377 -38.73 6.96 21.62
CA ALA A 377 -38.77 8.32 22.15
C ALA A 377 -39.61 9.30 21.32
N GLY A 378 -40.19 8.86 20.19
CA GLY A 378 -41.01 9.66 19.30
C GLY A 378 -40.20 10.46 18.26
N LEU A 379 -38.93 10.12 18.05
CA LEU A 379 -38.14 10.66 16.95
C LEU A 379 -38.44 9.87 15.67
N TRP A 380 -38.35 10.53 14.52
CA TRP A 380 -38.67 9.95 13.21
C TRP A 380 -37.48 10.02 12.24
N LYS A 381 -37.62 9.32 11.10
CA LYS A 381 -36.60 9.24 10.04
C LYS A 381 -35.21 8.86 10.57
N VAL A 382 -35.15 7.88 11.47
CA VAL A 382 -33.87 7.47 12.06
C VAL A 382 -32.96 6.87 10.98
N GLN A 383 -31.76 7.40 10.85
CA GLN A 383 -30.73 6.96 9.91
C GLN A 383 -29.50 6.53 10.71
N ILE A 384 -28.85 5.44 10.27
CA ILE A 384 -27.56 5.02 10.83
C ILE A 384 -26.49 5.35 9.79
N ARG A 385 -25.59 6.27 10.14
CA ARG A 385 -24.39 6.60 9.36
C ARG A 385 -23.22 5.87 10.01
N PHE A 386 -22.51 5.05 9.25
CA PHE A 386 -21.29 4.40 9.73
C PHE A 386 -20.09 5.31 9.49
N LEU A 387 -19.21 5.40 10.49
CA LEU A 387 -18.11 6.34 10.52
C LEU A 387 -16.79 5.60 10.77
N ARG A 388 -15.67 6.30 10.50
CA ARG A 388 -14.31 5.83 10.82
C ARG A 388 -14.01 4.41 10.29
N PRO A 389 -14.05 4.19 8.96
CA PRO A 389 -13.67 2.90 8.39
C PRO A 389 -12.22 2.55 8.76
N VAL A 390 -11.96 1.27 9.06
CA VAL A 390 -10.59 0.80 9.29
C VAL A 390 -9.81 0.89 7.97
N PRO A 391 -8.58 1.46 7.95
CA PRO A 391 -7.76 1.55 6.75
C PRO A 391 -7.54 0.19 6.08
N GLU A 392 -7.50 0.17 4.74
CA GLU A 392 -7.29 -1.08 3.97
C GLU A 392 -5.99 -1.80 4.32
N SER A 393 -4.96 -1.07 4.75
CA SER A 393 -3.69 -1.65 5.22
C SER A 393 -3.82 -2.48 6.50
N ALA A 394 -4.84 -2.22 7.33
CA ALA A 394 -5.10 -2.96 8.56
C ALA A 394 -6.15 -4.07 8.38
N ARG A 395 -6.86 -4.09 7.23
CA ARG A 395 -7.84 -5.12 6.89
C ARG A 395 -7.16 -6.37 6.35
N LEU A 396 -7.87 -7.49 6.35
CA LEU A 396 -7.41 -8.71 5.70
C LEU A 396 -7.35 -8.48 4.18
N ALA A 397 -6.17 -8.70 3.60
CA ALA A 397 -5.95 -8.51 2.18
C ALA A 397 -6.68 -9.57 1.34
N PHE A 398 -7.32 -9.11 0.27
CA PHE A 398 -7.90 -10.00 -0.73
C PHE A 398 -6.81 -10.68 -1.57
N LEU A 399 -7.08 -11.92 -1.96
CA LEU A 399 -6.23 -12.67 -2.88
C LEU A 399 -6.38 -12.10 -4.30
N LYS A 400 -5.26 -11.79 -4.95
CA LYS A 400 -5.22 -11.26 -6.32
C LYS A 400 -5.50 -12.37 -7.34
N GLU A 401 -6.44 -12.15 -8.25
CA GLU A 401 -6.83 -13.13 -9.28
C GLU A 401 -5.72 -13.42 -10.31
N ILE A 402 -4.77 -12.50 -10.47
CA ILE A 402 -3.77 -12.48 -11.56
C ILE A 402 -2.71 -13.58 -11.40
N GLU A 403 -2.46 -14.07 -10.20
CA GLU A 403 -1.43 -15.11 -9.93
C GLU A 403 -1.99 -16.54 -9.98
N ALA A 404 -3.30 -16.68 -10.18
CA ALA A 404 -3.98 -17.95 -10.03
C ALA A 404 -4.29 -18.62 -11.36
N ARG A 405 -3.95 -19.91 -11.46
CA ARG A 405 -4.35 -20.75 -12.59
C ARG A 405 -5.88 -20.72 -12.74
N PRO A 406 -6.46 -20.76 -13.96
CA PRO A 406 -7.91 -20.59 -14.18
C PRO A 406 -8.81 -21.51 -13.34
N TYR A 407 -8.36 -22.72 -13.00
CA TYR A 407 -9.13 -23.65 -12.16
C TYR A 407 -9.23 -23.24 -10.68
N MET A 408 -8.36 -22.35 -10.20
CA MET A 408 -8.36 -21.86 -8.81
C MET A 408 -9.33 -20.68 -8.59
N GLN A 409 -9.86 -20.09 -9.66
CA GLN A 409 -10.72 -18.91 -9.56
C GLN A 409 -11.98 -19.11 -8.67
N PRO A 410 -12.70 -20.26 -8.74
CA PRO A 410 -13.84 -20.49 -7.85
C PRO A 410 -13.45 -20.55 -6.37
N LEU A 411 -12.28 -21.13 -6.08
CA LEU A 411 -11.74 -21.21 -4.71
C LEU A 411 -11.37 -19.82 -4.20
N ILE A 412 -10.66 -19.03 -5.02
CA ILE A 412 -10.27 -17.65 -4.68
C ILE A 412 -11.49 -16.77 -4.44
N ALA A 413 -12.51 -16.87 -5.30
CA ALA A 413 -13.75 -16.15 -5.09
C ALA A 413 -14.42 -16.54 -3.76
N SER A 414 -14.38 -17.82 -3.37
CA SER A 414 -14.91 -18.26 -2.07
C SER A 414 -14.08 -17.75 -0.89
N LEU A 415 -12.76 -17.76 -1.00
CA LEU A 415 -11.86 -17.22 0.02
C LEU A 415 -12.05 -15.71 0.18
N ASN A 416 -12.13 -14.96 -0.91
CA ASN A 416 -12.37 -13.52 -0.88
C ASN A 416 -13.74 -13.19 -0.28
N ARG A 417 -14.80 -13.98 -0.52
CA ARG A 417 -16.07 -13.81 0.20
C ARG A 417 -15.94 -14.02 1.72
N ASN A 418 -15.19 -15.03 2.15
CA ASN A 418 -14.95 -15.27 3.57
C ASN A 418 -14.11 -14.15 4.19
N ILE A 419 -13.10 -13.65 3.47
CA ILE A 419 -12.29 -12.49 3.86
C ILE A 419 -13.18 -11.26 4.03
N ASP A 420 -14.11 -11.02 3.13
CA ASP A 420 -15.07 -9.91 3.23
C ASP A 420 -15.96 -10.03 4.48
N GLN A 421 -16.51 -11.22 4.73
CA GLN A 421 -17.30 -11.48 5.94
C GLN A 421 -16.49 -11.27 7.22
N LEU A 422 -15.24 -11.74 7.25
CA LEU A 422 -14.32 -11.53 8.39
C LEU A 422 -13.98 -10.04 8.55
N ASN A 423 -13.67 -9.34 7.45
CA ASN A 423 -13.39 -7.91 7.48
C ASN A 423 -14.60 -7.11 7.98
N HIS A 424 -15.83 -7.49 7.64
CA HIS A 424 -17.03 -6.82 8.15
C HIS A 424 -17.16 -6.91 9.68
N ILE A 425 -16.82 -8.07 10.27
CA ILE A 425 -16.91 -8.31 11.72
C ILE A 425 -15.68 -7.75 12.47
N LEU A 426 -14.48 -8.00 11.95
CA LEU A 426 -13.22 -7.67 12.62
C LEU A 426 -12.84 -6.20 12.42
N TYR A 427 -12.99 -5.72 11.19
CA TYR A 427 -12.47 -4.44 10.71
C TYR A 427 -13.55 -3.59 10.02
N GLY A 428 -14.79 -3.72 10.51
CA GLY A 428 -15.91 -2.90 10.08
C GLY A 428 -15.75 -1.43 10.49
N PRO A 429 -16.71 -0.57 10.16
CA PRO A 429 -16.71 0.82 10.63
C PRO A 429 -16.61 0.87 12.15
N GLN A 430 -15.72 1.72 12.67
CA GLN A 430 -15.40 1.73 14.10
C GLN A 430 -16.46 2.47 14.93
N ASP A 431 -17.09 3.48 14.35
CA ASP A 431 -18.12 4.29 14.97
C ASP A 431 -19.40 4.26 14.13
N TYR A 432 -20.51 4.66 14.75
CA TYR A 432 -21.75 4.96 14.04
C TYR A 432 -22.41 6.19 14.64
N ALA A 433 -23.20 6.88 13.83
CA ALA A 433 -24.08 7.96 14.24
C ALA A 433 -25.53 7.60 13.91
N ALA A 434 -26.38 7.59 14.93
CA ALA A 434 -27.82 7.57 14.77
C ALA A 434 -28.33 9.01 14.66
N ILE A 435 -28.89 9.35 13.50
CA ILE A 435 -29.41 10.68 13.20
C ILE A 435 -30.93 10.55 13.12
N ALA A 436 -31.64 11.34 13.91
CA ALA A 436 -33.09 11.34 13.94
C ALA A 436 -33.64 12.76 14.00
N TYR A 437 -34.89 12.92 13.60
CA TYR A 437 -35.55 14.21 13.56
C TYR A 437 -36.72 14.24 14.54
N LYS A 438 -37.15 15.43 14.92
CA LYS A 438 -38.47 15.66 15.52
C LYS A 438 -39.50 15.82 14.41
N PRO A 439 -40.70 15.21 14.50
CA PRO A 439 -41.77 15.41 13.52
C PRO A 439 -42.09 16.90 13.33
N GLU A 440 -42.51 17.27 12.11
CA GLU A 440 -42.90 18.65 11.79
C GLU A 440 -44.33 18.99 12.27
N GLU A 441 -45.09 18.00 12.76
CA GLU A 441 -46.48 18.10 13.23
C GLU A 441 -46.65 17.81 14.72
#